data_AF-I6LHU4-F1
#
_entry.id   AF-I6LHU4-F1
#
_cell.length_a   1.000
_cell.length_b   1.000
_cell.length_c   1.000
_cell.angle_alpha   90.00
_cell.angle_beta   90.00
_cell.angle_gamma   90.00
#
_symmetry.space_group_name_H-M   'P 1'
#
loop_
_entity.id
_entity.type
_entity.pdbx_description
1 polymer ?
#
loop_
_entity_poly.entity_id
_entity_poly.type
_entity_poly.pdbx_seq_one_letter_code
_entity_poly.pdbx_strand_id
1 'polypeptide(L)'
;MNGLTLAERYFERYGGDLLDGEFAAWRERIAVGLAGDGSDCLGFDDEQSRDHDWGPGFCLWLTDADHAAIGAALQRAYERLPKSFAGFGRAVTEWGSGRVGVLETGAWYKQYVRHPDGPQTLFDWLRIPEKDLAACTAGRVFHDPLDDFSRRRRRLLSFYPDDVRLAKIGARCMSIGQSGQYNFARVLARGEVFAARYAETKFCNDLMSLVYLLNRRYAPYYKWLHRGLLALPRLGRVVHAQVKALVSAGDADEKRAHIDALCAAAIAELQAEGLTSSDSRFLVDHGPLIHERIHDPALRRLSVLVG
;
A
#
# COMPACT_ATOMS: atom_id res chain seq x y z
N MET A 1 4.11 15.72 16.59
CA MET A 1 3.92 14.28 16.88
C MET A 1 3.08 13.70 15.75
N ASN A 2 3.46 12.54 15.19
CA ASN A 2 2.69 11.87 14.14
C ASN A 2 1.70 10.86 14.76
N GLY A 3 0.74 10.39 13.96
CA GLY A 3 -0.39 9.56 14.41
C GLY A 3 0.04 8.23 15.02
N LEU A 4 1.05 7.56 14.45
CA LEU A 4 1.60 6.32 15.02
C LEU A 4 2.19 6.52 16.42
N THR A 5 2.99 7.58 16.61
CA THR A 5 3.56 7.90 17.92
C THR A 5 2.47 8.28 18.91
N LEU A 6 1.45 9.00 18.47
CA LEU A 6 0.32 9.39 19.30
C LEU A 6 -0.48 8.15 19.76
N ALA A 7 -0.77 7.23 18.86
CA ALA A 7 -1.47 5.98 19.14
C ALA A 7 -0.72 5.10 20.14
N GLU A 8 0.59 4.93 19.93
CA GLU A 8 1.45 4.14 20.82
C GLU A 8 1.48 4.75 22.23
N ARG A 9 1.73 6.05 22.36
CA ARG A 9 1.74 6.75 23.66
C ARG A 9 0.38 6.73 24.35
N TYR A 10 -0.70 6.79 23.57
CA TYR A 10 -2.06 6.69 24.10
C TYR A 10 -2.33 5.29 24.65
N PHE A 11 -1.87 4.25 23.96
CA PHE A 11 -1.91 2.87 24.45
C PHE A 11 -1.02 2.68 25.70
N GLU A 12 0.21 3.17 25.70
CA GLU A 12 1.09 3.10 26.88
C GLU A 12 0.47 3.77 28.10
N ARG A 13 -0.29 4.87 27.89
CA ARG A 13 -0.92 5.60 28.98
C ARG A 13 -2.18 4.93 29.54
N TYR A 14 -3.04 4.40 28.68
CA TYR A 14 -4.39 3.97 29.07
C TYR A 14 -4.68 2.48 28.83
N GLY A 15 -3.82 1.80 28.07
CA GLY A 15 -4.00 0.40 27.69
C GLY A 15 -3.89 -0.58 28.85
N GLY A 16 -3.01 -0.29 29.83
CA GLY A 16 -2.92 -1.06 31.07
C GLY A 16 -4.24 -1.02 31.84
N ASP A 17 -4.66 0.17 32.26
CA ASP A 17 -5.93 0.39 32.97
C ASP A 17 -7.15 -0.19 32.23
N LEU A 18 -7.15 -0.16 30.89
CA LEU A 18 -8.21 -0.74 30.07
C LEU A 18 -8.23 -2.26 30.11
N LEU A 19 -7.06 -2.90 30.04
CA LEU A 19 -6.91 -4.36 29.91
C LEU A 19 -6.71 -5.08 31.24
N ASP A 20 -6.56 -4.33 32.33
CA ASP A 20 -6.56 -4.84 33.70
C ASP A 20 -8.00 -5.12 34.19
N GLY A 21 -8.14 -5.74 35.36
CA GLY A 21 -9.45 -6.03 35.95
C GLY A 21 -10.27 -7.03 35.14
N GLU A 22 -11.43 -6.61 34.62
CA GLU A 22 -12.41 -7.49 33.97
C GLU A 22 -11.88 -8.18 32.70
N PHE A 23 -10.89 -7.58 32.03
CA PHE A 23 -10.30 -8.13 30.79
C PHE A 23 -8.93 -8.79 30.98
N ALA A 24 -8.42 -8.86 32.22
CA ALA A 24 -7.07 -9.34 32.51
C ALA A 24 -6.80 -10.75 31.96
N ALA A 25 -7.81 -11.63 31.96
CA ALA A 25 -7.70 -12.99 31.42
C ALA A 25 -7.49 -13.04 29.89
N TRP A 26 -7.80 -11.97 29.16
CA TRP A 26 -7.63 -11.87 27.70
C TRP A 26 -6.45 -11.02 27.28
N ARG A 27 -5.71 -10.40 28.22
CA ARG A 27 -4.58 -9.52 27.92
C ARG A 27 -3.58 -10.16 26.95
N GLU A 28 -3.18 -11.40 27.24
CA GLU A 28 -2.24 -12.16 26.42
C GLU A 28 -2.89 -12.82 25.17
N ARG A 29 -4.14 -12.46 24.87
CA ARG A 29 -4.90 -12.92 23.70
C ARG A 29 -5.28 -11.77 22.76
N ILE A 30 -4.98 -10.53 23.15
CA ILE A 30 -5.32 -9.32 22.40
C ILE A 30 -4.08 -8.80 21.68
N ALA A 31 -4.18 -8.63 20.37
CA ALA A 31 -3.20 -7.86 19.63
C ALA A 31 -3.56 -6.36 19.71
N VAL A 32 -2.56 -5.51 19.88
CA VAL A 32 -2.71 -4.05 20.00
C VAL A 32 -1.80 -3.34 19.02
N GLY A 33 -2.33 -2.31 18.35
CA GLY A 33 -1.54 -1.53 17.40
C GLY A 33 -2.34 -0.44 16.72
N LEU A 34 -1.79 0.09 15.64
CA LEU A 34 -2.50 0.93 14.68
C LEU A 34 -2.10 0.44 13.29
N ALA A 35 -3.07 0.04 12.46
CA ALA A 35 -2.85 -0.43 11.09
C ALA A 35 -4.10 -0.20 10.25
N GLY A 36 -3.95 -0.26 8.93
CA GLY A 36 -5.03 -0.04 7.96
C GLY A 36 -4.80 1.20 7.11
N ASP A 37 -5.89 1.79 6.66
CA ASP A 37 -5.85 3.03 5.87
C ASP A 37 -5.37 4.21 6.69
N GLY A 38 -4.88 5.25 6.01
CA GLY A 38 -4.58 6.56 6.60
C GLY A 38 -3.14 6.98 6.51
N SER A 39 -2.93 8.31 6.55
CA SER A 39 -1.59 8.89 6.62
C SER A 39 -0.92 8.64 7.95
N ASP A 40 -1.68 8.51 9.03
CA ASP A 40 -1.20 8.11 10.36
C ASP A 40 -0.56 6.73 10.29
N CYS A 41 -1.26 5.73 9.74
CA CYS A 41 -0.72 4.38 9.55
C CYS A 41 0.54 4.37 8.66
N LEU A 42 0.60 5.24 7.64
CA LEU A 42 1.76 5.35 6.75
C LEU A 42 2.91 6.20 7.34
N GLY A 43 2.66 6.95 8.41
CA GLY A 43 3.60 7.93 8.97
C GLY A 43 3.81 9.17 8.08
N PHE A 44 2.87 9.45 7.18
CA PHE A 44 2.89 10.62 6.30
C PHE A 44 2.02 11.77 6.80
N ASP A 45 1.38 11.61 7.94
CA ASP A 45 0.48 12.61 8.48
C ASP A 45 1.20 13.89 8.90
N ASP A 46 0.55 15.00 8.57
CA ASP A 46 0.96 16.35 8.92
C ASP A 46 -0.25 17.11 9.44
N GLU A 47 -0.12 18.43 9.63
CA GLU A 47 -1.19 19.27 10.18
C GLU A 47 -2.45 19.31 9.29
N GLN A 48 -2.31 19.11 7.98
CA GLN A 48 -3.42 19.17 7.03
C GLN A 48 -4.21 17.87 6.97
N SER A 49 -3.62 16.73 7.36
CA SER A 49 -4.29 15.42 7.31
C SER A 49 -4.89 14.97 8.64
N ARG A 50 -5.20 15.90 9.56
CA ARG A 50 -5.77 15.60 10.90
C ARG A 50 -7.29 15.67 10.96
N ASP A 51 -7.94 16.01 9.86
CA ASP A 51 -9.37 16.30 9.75
C ASP A 51 -10.23 15.04 9.53
N HIS A 52 -9.64 13.89 9.20
CA HIS A 52 -10.37 12.68 8.83
C HIS A 52 -9.89 11.43 9.59
N ASP A 53 -10.60 11.09 10.69
CA ASP A 53 -10.34 9.94 11.59
C ASP A 53 -8.92 9.85 12.15
N TRP A 54 -8.28 10.99 12.30
CA TRP A 54 -6.98 11.12 12.94
C TRP A 54 -7.14 11.54 14.40
N GLY A 55 -6.23 11.08 15.26
CA GLY A 55 -6.14 11.48 16.66
C GLY A 55 -5.93 10.29 17.62
N PRO A 56 -6.03 10.52 18.93
CA PRO A 56 -5.77 9.48 19.93
C PRO A 56 -6.65 8.23 19.70
N GLY A 57 -6.04 7.06 19.71
CA GLY A 57 -6.73 5.78 19.52
C GLY A 57 -5.78 4.70 19.02
N PHE A 58 -6.15 3.45 19.29
CA PHE A 58 -5.46 2.24 18.83
C PHE A 58 -6.48 1.13 18.57
N CYS A 59 -6.05 0.08 17.88
CA CYS A 59 -6.82 -1.11 17.61
C CYS A 59 -6.54 -2.18 18.66
N LEU A 60 -7.59 -2.91 19.05
CA LEU A 60 -7.56 -4.11 19.87
C LEU A 60 -8.12 -5.24 19.00
N TRP A 61 -7.24 -6.02 18.38
CA TRP A 61 -7.65 -7.13 17.52
C TRP A 61 -7.80 -8.42 18.34
N LEU A 62 -8.96 -9.03 18.22
CA LEU A 62 -9.37 -10.25 18.90
C LEU A 62 -9.51 -11.40 17.90
N THR A 63 -9.37 -12.64 18.38
CA THR A 63 -9.85 -13.81 17.60
C THR A 63 -11.37 -13.78 17.50
N ASP A 64 -11.98 -14.53 16.58
CA ASP A 64 -13.45 -14.65 16.48
C ASP A 64 -14.08 -15.08 17.81
N ALA A 65 -13.52 -16.11 18.46
CA ALA A 65 -14.00 -16.59 19.75
C ALA A 65 -13.89 -15.54 20.87
N ASP A 66 -12.76 -14.83 20.96
CA ASP A 66 -12.59 -13.80 21.99
C ASP A 66 -13.43 -12.54 21.69
N HIS A 67 -13.60 -12.19 20.41
CA HIS A 67 -14.47 -11.09 19.99
C HIS A 67 -15.94 -11.39 20.32
N ALA A 68 -16.40 -12.63 20.08
CA ALA A 68 -17.72 -13.07 20.50
C ALA A 68 -17.89 -13.05 22.04
N ALA A 69 -16.85 -13.40 22.79
CA ALA A 69 -16.89 -13.46 24.25
C ALA A 69 -16.87 -12.08 24.92
N ILE A 70 -15.96 -11.18 24.52
CA ILE A 70 -15.72 -9.91 25.22
C ILE A 70 -15.82 -8.66 24.34
N GLY A 71 -15.93 -8.79 23.02
CA GLY A 71 -15.78 -7.69 22.07
C GLY A 71 -16.71 -6.50 22.37
N ALA A 72 -17.99 -6.75 22.61
CA ALA A 72 -18.95 -5.69 22.92
C ALA A 72 -18.69 -5.02 24.27
N ALA A 73 -18.26 -5.77 25.29
CA ALA A 73 -17.94 -5.21 26.61
C ALA A 73 -16.65 -4.37 26.56
N LEU A 74 -15.61 -4.90 25.91
CA LEU A 74 -14.35 -4.20 25.71
C LEU A 74 -14.53 -2.95 24.85
N GLN A 75 -15.39 -2.97 23.83
CA GLN A 75 -15.69 -1.79 23.01
C GLN A 75 -16.33 -0.68 23.86
N ARG A 76 -17.29 -1.01 24.73
CA ARG A 76 -17.86 -0.03 25.68
C ARG A 76 -16.82 0.53 26.64
N ALA A 77 -15.84 -0.27 27.07
CA ALA A 77 -14.74 0.19 27.91
C ALA A 77 -13.78 1.11 27.15
N TYR A 78 -13.40 0.73 25.93
CA TYR A 78 -12.59 1.54 25.02
C TYR A 78 -13.24 2.90 24.73
N GLU A 79 -14.56 2.94 24.56
CA GLU A 79 -15.31 4.18 24.34
C GLU A 79 -15.34 5.13 25.55
N ARG A 80 -15.06 4.65 26.76
CA ARG A 80 -14.92 5.51 27.95
C ARG A 80 -13.54 6.15 28.09
N LEU A 81 -12.57 5.74 27.28
CA LEU A 81 -11.23 6.34 27.32
C LEU A 81 -11.27 7.83 26.92
N PRO A 82 -10.32 8.65 27.40
CA PRO A 82 -10.29 10.09 27.13
C PRO A 82 -10.31 10.43 25.64
N LYS A 83 -11.25 11.29 25.23
CA LYS A 83 -11.39 11.70 23.82
C LYS A 83 -10.29 12.66 23.35
N SER A 84 -9.47 13.15 24.27
CA SER A 84 -8.30 13.99 23.99
C SER A 84 -7.07 13.48 24.73
N PHE A 85 -5.91 13.62 24.09
CA PHE A 85 -4.61 13.24 24.65
C PHE A 85 -3.49 14.02 23.96
N ALA A 86 -2.49 14.44 24.74
CA ALA A 86 -1.33 15.20 24.25
C ALA A 86 -1.68 16.47 23.44
N GLY A 87 -2.82 17.12 23.76
CA GLY A 87 -3.31 18.31 23.05
C GLY A 87 -4.10 18.02 21.77
N PHE A 88 -4.36 16.74 21.45
CA PHE A 88 -5.11 16.33 20.27
C PHE A 88 -6.44 15.68 20.67
N GLY A 89 -7.50 15.96 19.92
CA GLY A 89 -8.74 15.19 19.93
C GLY A 89 -8.81 14.29 18.69
N ARG A 90 -9.65 13.25 18.73
CA ARG A 90 -9.94 12.45 17.54
C ARG A 90 -11.09 13.06 16.74
N ALA A 91 -10.85 13.39 15.49
CA ALA A 91 -11.92 13.70 14.53
C ALA A 91 -12.65 12.38 14.21
N VAL A 92 -13.98 12.35 14.24
CA VAL A 92 -14.76 11.17 13.88
C VAL A 92 -15.65 11.52 12.70
N THR A 93 -15.52 10.79 11.61
CA THR A 93 -16.39 10.94 10.44
C THR A 93 -17.36 9.75 10.34
N GLU A 94 -18.49 9.95 9.66
CA GLU A 94 -19.52 8.93 9.44
C GLU A 94 -18.96 7.64 8.81
N TRP A 95 -17.99 7.79 7.91
CA TRP A 95 -17.32 6.69 7.20
C TRP A 95 -16.04 6.19 7.88
N GLY A 96 -15.68 6.76 9.04
CA GLY A 96 -14.48 6.43 9.80
C GLY A 96 -14.63 5.35 10.86
N SER A 97 -15.85 4.81 11.02
CA SER A 97 -16.13 3.74 11.97
C SER A 97 -15.27 2.51 11.69
N GLY A 98 -14.78 1.85 12.75
CA GLY A 98 -13.97 0.63 12.64
C GLY A 98 -12.48 0.83 12.30
N ARG A 99 -11.96 2.08 12.26
CA ARG A 99 -10.52 2.34 12.05
C ARG A 99 -9.66 2.16 13.31
N VAL A 100 -10.27 2.31 14.49
CA VAL A 100 -9.66 2.04 15.81
C VAL A 100 -10.73 1.46 16.74
N GLY A 101 -10.32 0.96 17.91
CA GLY A 101 -11.21 0.29 18.86
C GLY A 101 -11.08 -1.23 18.77
N VAL A 102 -12.13 -1.93 19.18
CA VAL A 102 -12.14 -3.39 19.28
C VAL A 102 -12.59 -3.99 17.96
N LEU A 103 -11.77 -4.88 17.41
CA LEU A 103 -11.91 -5.41 16.07
C LEU A 103 -11.71 -6.93 16.08
N GLU A 104 -12.50 -7.65 15.29
CA GLU A 104 -12.24 -9.04 15.00
C GLU A 104 -11.12 -9.15 13.93
N THR A 105 -10.06 -9.90 14.24
CA THR A 105 -8.88 -10.04 13.36
C THR A 105 -9.26 -10.58 11.98
N GLY A 106 -10.10 -11.61 11.93
CA GLY A 106 -10.53 -12.25 10.69
C GLY A 106 -11.32 -11.31 9.81
N ALA A 107 -12.38 -10.69 10.35
CA ALA A 107 -13.15 -9.66 9.66
C ALA A 107 -12.27 -8.49 9.18
N TRP A 108 -11.32 -8.05 10.01
CA TRP A 108 -10.42 -6.95 9.66
C TRP A 108 -9.53 -7.28 8.46
N TYR A 109 -8.93 -8.46 8.37
CA TYR A 109 -8.18 -8.85 7.17
C TYR A 109 -9.12 -9.08 5.98
N LYS A 110 -10.26 -9.73 6.20
CA LYS A 110 -11.24 -10.02 5.13
C LYS A 110 -11.70 -8.75 4.41
N GLN A 111 -11.85 -7.62 5.10
CA GLN A 111 -12.24 -6.36 4.46
C GLN A 111 -11.23 -5.90 3.40
N TYR A 112 -9.93 -6.11 3.62
CA TYR A 112 -8.85 -5.65 2.73
C TYR A 112 -8.45 -6.70 1.70
N VAL A 113 -8.25 -7.95 2.15
CA VAL A 113 -7.69 -9.02 1.33
C VAL A 113 -8.70 -10.13 1.01
N ARG A 114 -9.99 -9.87 1.27
CA ARG A 114 -11.16 -10.72 0.94
C ARG A 114 -11.20 -12.09 1.62
N HIS A 115 -10.22 -12.39 2.46
CA HIS A 115 -10.13 -13.64 3.22
C HIS A 115 -9.53 -13.38 4.62
N PRO A 116 -10.05 -14.02 5.70
CA PRO A 116 -9.61 -13.76 7.08
C PRO A 116 -8.13 -14.08 7.34
N ASP A 117 -7.57 -15.08 6.65
CA ASP A 117 -6.16 -15.49 6.79
C ASP A 117 -5.23 -14.92 5.70
N GLY A 118 -5.73 -13.95 4.94
CA GLY A 118 -5.06 -13.44 3.76
C GLY A 118 -5.28 -14.28 2.50
N PRO A 119 -4.65 -13.89 1.38
CA PRO A 119 -4.83 -14.53 0.08
C PRO A 119 -4.40 -16.01 0.12
N GLN A 120 -5.20 -16.92 -0.43
CA GLN A 120 -4.96 -18.37 -0.35
C GLN A 120 -4.35 -18.92 -1.64
N THR A 121 -4.71 -18.34 -2.78
CA THR A 121 -4.23 -18.73 -4.11
C THR A 121 -3.46 -17.61 -4.79
N LEU A 122 -2.69 -17.95 -5.83
CA LEU A 122 -2.03 -16.96 -6.69
C LEU A 122 -3.04 -15.96 -7.32
N PHE A 123 -4.24 -16.42 -7.64
CA PHE A 123 -5.30 -15.57 -8.20
C PHE A 123 -5.89 -14.61 -7.15
N ASP A 124 -5.94 -15.01 -5.87
CA ASP A 124 -6.33 -14.08 -4.80
C ASP A 124 -5.32 -12.94 -4.72
N TRP A 125 -4.02 -13.27 -4.67
CA TRP A 125 -2.93 -12.29 -4.66
C TRP A 125 -2.99 -11.33 -5.86
N LEU A 126 -3.27 -11.85 -7.05
CA LEU A 126 -3.35 -11.05 -8.28
C LEU A 126 -4.48 -10.02 -8.22
N ARG A 127 -5.65 -10.41 -7.68
CA ARG A 127 -6.89 -9.61 -7.67
C ARG A 127 -6.93 -8.54 -6.60
N ILE A 128 -6.17 -8.68 -5.53
CA ILE A 128 -6.19 -7.72 -4.44
C ILE A 128 -5.50 -6.41 -4.87
N PRO A 129 -6.15 -5.25 -4.74
CA PRO A 129 -5.53 -3.96 -5.01
C PRO A 129 -4.28 -3.73 -4.17
N GLU A 130 -3.21 -3.18 -4.76
CA GLU A 130 -1.95 -2.90 -4.05
C GLU A 130 -2.17 -2.02 -2.82
N LYS A 131 -3.07 -1.03 -2.90
CA LYS A 131 -3.39 -0.14 -1.78
C LYS A 131 -3.96 -0.88 -0.57
N ASP A 132 -4.70 -1.97 -0.78
CA ASP A 132 -5.33 -2.74 0.30
C ASP A 132 -4.26 -3.58 1.03
N LEU A 133 -3.30 -4.14 0.28
CA LEU A 133 -2.13 -4.82 0.84
C LEU A 133 -1.19 -3.83 1.55
N ALA A 134 -1.03 -2.62 1.01
CA ALA A 134 -0.31 -1.53 1.65
C ALA A 134 -0.98 -1.16 2.99
N ALA A 135 -2.31 -1.02 3.02
CA ALA A 135 -3.06 -0.75 4.26
C ALA A 135 -2.88 -1.86 5.31
N CYS A 136 -2.96 -3.13 4.93
CA CYS A 136 -2.74 -4.26 5.84
C CYS A 136 -1.32 -4.32 6.43
N THR A 137 -0.34 -3.78 5.72
CA THR A 137 1.07 -3.83 6.12
C THR A 137 1.57 -2.50 6.69
N ALA A 138 0.80 -1.43 6.56
CA ALA A 138 1.07 -0.14 7.19
C ALA A 138 0.91 -0.20 8.70
N GLY A 139 1.39 0.84 9.37
CA GLY A 139 1.28 1.01 10.80
C GLY A 139 2.21 0.10 11.62
N ARG A 140 1.87 -0.07 12.89
CA ARG A 140 2.70 -0.74 13.90
C ARG A 140 1.83 -1.56 14.84
N VAL A 141 2.31 -2.75 15.16
CA VAL A 141 1.78 -3.61 16.24
C VAL A 141 2.65 -3.37 17.47
N PHE A 142 2.04 -3.01 18.58
CA PHE A 142 2.71 -2.70 19.85
C PHE A 142 2.81 -3.93 20.76
N HIS A 143 1.81 -4.81 20.69
CA HIS A 143 1.71 -6.02 21.51
C HIS A 143 0.88 -7.07 20.76
N ASP A 144 1.33 -8.33 20.70
CA ASP A 144 0.56 -9.44 20.11
C ASP A 144 1.14 -10.81 20.52
N PRO A 145 0.96 -11.20 21.79
CA PRO A 145 1.56 -12.43 22.33
C PRO A 145 0.95 -13.72 21.77
N LEU A 146 -0.33 -13.70 21.38
CA LEU A 146 -0.98 -14.83 20.72
C LEU A 146 -0.52 -15.00 19.26
N ASP A 147 0.10 -13.96 18.69
CA ASP A 147 0.64 -13.93 17.33
C ASP A 147 -0.42 -14.17 16.24
N ASP A 148 -1.70 -13.90 16.54
CA ASP A 148 -2.77 -14.12 15.57
C ASP A 148 -2.76 -13.03 14.49
N PHE A 149 -2.67 -11.76 14.88
CA PHE A 149 -2.61 -10.65 13.94
C PHE A 149 -1.26 -10.60 13.22
N SER A 150 -0.16 -10.75 13.96
CA SER A 150 1.21 -10.56 13.49
C SER A 150 1.66 -11.68 12.56
N ARG A 151 1.22 -12.93 12.76
CA ARG A 151 1.46 -14.02 11.80
C ARG A 151 0.90 -13.69 10.41
N ARG A 152 -0.35 -13.21 10.34
CA ARG A 152 -0.98 -12.79 9.08
C ARG A 152 -0.25 -11.61 8.46
N ARG A 153 0.10 -10.61 9.27
CA ARG A 153 0.85 -9.43 8.81
C ARG A 153 2.22 -9.83 8.24
N ARG A 154 2.95 -10.72 8.89
CA ARG A 154 4.26 -11.21 8.41
C ARG A 154 4.15 -11.94 7.08
N ARG A 155 3.09 -12.73 6.85
CA ARG A 155 2.80 -13.36 5.55
C ARG A 155 2.55 -12.34 4.44
N LEU A 156 1.90 -11.22 4.73
CA LEU A 156 1.75 -10.15 3.74
C LEU A 156 3.06 -9.38 3.52
N LEU A 157 3.84 -9.17 4.57
CA LEU A 157 5.14 -8.51 4.50
C LEU A 157 6.22 -9.31 3.77
N SER A 158 6.09 -10.64 3.67
CA SER A 158 6.94 -11.46 2.79
C SER A 158 6.72 -11.20 1.30
N PHE A 159 5.78 -10.29 0.98
CA PHE A 159 5.47 -9.81 -0.35
C PHE A 159 4.76 -10.84 -1.24
N TYR A 160 4.45 -10.45 -2.49
CA TYR A 160 3.82 -11.31 -3.47
C TYR A 160 4.62 -12.60 -3.71
N PRO A 161 3.94 -13.74 -3.96
CA PRO A 161 4.56 -14.87 -4.64
C PRO A 161 5.21 -14.40 -5.95
N ASP A 162 6.38 -14.96 -6.29
CA ASP A 162 7.20 -14.46 -7.39
C ASP A 162 6.44 -14.45 -8.73
N ASP A 163 5.65 -15.48 -9.04
CA ASP A 163 4.85 -15.52 -10.27
C ASP A 163 3.81 -14.38 -10.36
N VAL A 164 3.18 -14.00 -9.24
CA VAL A 164 2.25 -12.86 -9.20
C VAL A 164 3.01 -11.55 -9.37
N ARG A 165 4.19 -11.45 -8.75
CA ARG A 165 5.06 -10.28 -8.90
C ARG A 165 5.52 -10.12 -10.36
N LEU A 166 5.89 -11.21 -11.03
CA LEU A 166 6.28 -11.20 -12.46
C LEU A 166 5.11 -10.77 -13.35
N ALA A 167 3.90 -11.30 -13.12
CA ALA A 167 2.70 -10.87 -13.84
C ALA A 167 2.44 -9.36 -13.68
N LYS A 168 2.52 -8.86 -12.43
CA LYS A 168 2.37 -7.42 -12.12
C LYS A 168 3.42 -6.56 -12.81
N ILE A 169 4.69 -6.96 -12.73
CA ILE A 169 5.79 -6.24 -13.38
C ILE A 169 5.61 -6.24 -14.91
N GLY A 170 5.29 -7.38 -15.52
CA GLY A 170 5.05 -7.51 -16.95
C GLY A 170 3.94 -6.57 -17.43
N ALA A 171 2.80 -6.57 -16.73
CA ALA A 171 1.68 -5.67 -17.01
C ALA A 171 2.04 -4.19 -16.86
N ARG A 172 2.82 -3.82 -15.83
CA ARG A 172 3.32 -2.44 -15.67
C ARG A 172 4.25 -2.04 -16.82
N CYS A 173 5.16 -2.91 -17.25
CA CYS A 173 6.03 -2.63 -18.40
C CYS A 173 5.21 -2.34 -19.66
N MET A 174 4.20 -3.15 -19.96
CA MET A 174 3.29 -2.92 -21.08
C MET A 174 2.57 -1.58 -20.95
N SER A 175 1.99 -1.31 -19.78
CA SER A 175 1.18 -0.11 -19.55
C SER A 175 2.01 1.18 -19.59
N ILE A 176 3.21 1.18 -19.01
CA ILE A 176 4.14 2.31 -19.02
C ILE A 176 4.61 2.60 -20.44
N GLY A 177 5.06 1.58 -21.17
CA GLY A 177 5.50 1.75 -22.54
C GLY A 177 4.37 2.28 -23.43
N GLN A 178 3.17 1.69 -23.34
CA GLN A 178 2.00 2.15 -24.11
C GLN A 178 1.62 3.60 -23.79
N SER A 179 1.48 3.96 -22.52
CA SER A 179 1.04 5.32 -22.13
C SER A 179 2.11 6.38 -22.42
N GLY A 180 3.36 6.14 -22.00
CA GLY A 180 4.48 7.06 -22.19
C GLY A 180 5.08 7.00 -23.60
N GLN A 181 5.88 5.98 -23.87
CA GLN A 181 6.75 5.91 -25.06
C GLN A 181 5.97 5.87 -26.39
N TYR A 182 4.80 5.21 -26.42
CA TYR A 182 4.01 5.07 -27.65
C TYR A 182 2.95 6.15 -27.81
N ASN A 183 2.03 6.29 -26.85
CA ASN A 183 0.80 7.03 -27.08
C ASN A 183 0.96 8.53 -26.81
N PHE A 184 1.78 8.96 -25.85
CA PHE A 184 1.90 10.37 -25.48
C PHE A 184 2.19 11.29 -26.68
N ALA A 185 3.22 11.00 -27.47
CA ALA A 185 3.57 11.79 -28.65
C ALA A 185 2.50 11.72 -29.75
N ARG A 186 1.86 10.56 -29.93
CA ARG A 186 0.83 10.34 -30.95
C ARG A 186 -0.44 11.12 -30.68
N VAL A 187 -0.88 11.16 -29.43
CA VAL A 187 -2.09 11.92 -29.05
C VAL A 187 -1.80 13.43 -29.05
N LEU A 188 -0.60 13.85 -28.67
CA LEU A 188 -0.17 15.25 -28.82
C LEU A 188 -0.18 15.71 -30.28
N ALA A 189 0.37 14.90 -31.20
CA ALA A 189 0.39 15.22 -32.63
C ALA A 189 -1.01 15.35 -33.25
N ARG A 190 -2.04 14.77 -32.61
CA ARG A 190 -3.45 14.88 -33.01
C ARG A 190 -4.17 16.07 -32.37
N GLY A 191 -3.51 16.83 -31.49
CA GLY A 191 -4.14 17.92 -30.74
C GLY A 191 -5.04 17.44 -29.59
N GLU A 192 -4.98 16.15 -29.22
CA GLU A 192 -5.82 15.57 -28.16
C GLU A 192 -5.25 15.87 -26.77
N VAL A 193 -5.50 17.08 -26.27
CA VAL A 193 -4.89 17.59 -25.02
C VAL A 193 -5.26 16.73 -23.81
N PHE A 194 -6.54 16.35 -23.66
CA PHE A 194 -6.97 15.50 -22.55
C PHE A 194 -6.27 14.14 -22.58
N ALA A 195 -6.21 13.50 -23.75
CA ALA A 195 -5.57 12.21 -23.90
C ALA A 195 -4.06 12.27 -23.59
N ALA A 196 -3.38 13.36 -23.97
CA ALA A 196 -1.98 13.58 -23.61
C ALA A 196 -1.76 13.67 -22.10
N ARG A 197 -2.61 14.44 -21.40
CA ARG A 197 -2.55 14.58 -19.93
C ARG A 197 -2.89 13.28 -19.21
N TYR A 198 -3.86 12.54 -19.72
CA TYR A 198 -4.20 11.22 -19.20
C TYR A 198 -3.04 10.23 -19.39
N ALA A 199 -2.44 10.20 -20.57
CA ALA A 199 -1.28 9.35 -20.87
C ALA A 199 -0.09 9.67 -19.96
N GLU A 200 0.23 10.95 -19.76
CA GLU A 200 1.24 11.43 -18.81
C GLU A 200 0.94 10.97 -17.37
N THR A 201 -0.29 11.18 -16.90
CA THR A 201 -0.69 10.80 -15.52
C THR A 201 -0.63 9.29 -15.32
N LYS A 202 -1.11 8.52 -16.32
CA LYS A 202 -1.07 7.06 -16.32
C LYS A 202 0.36 6.52 -16.32
N PHE A 203 1.23 7.09 -17.16
CA PHE A 203 2.66 6.77 -17.20
C PHE A 203 3.28 6.94 -15.81
N CYS A 204 3.09 8.11 -15.19
CA CYS A 204 3.61 8.41 -13.86
C CYS A 204 3.10 7.42 -12.80
N ASN A 205 1.78 7.16 -12.78
CA ASN A 205 1.19 6.21 -11.83
C ASN A 205 1.77 4.80 -11.97
N ASP A 206 1.81 4.28 -13.19
CA ASP A 206 2.23 2.91 -13.46
C ASP A 206 3.73 2.73 -13.24
N LEU A 207 4.55 3.74 -13.60
CA LEU A 207 5.98 3.75 -13.31
C LEU A 207 6.25 3.74 -11.80
N MET A 208 5.54 4.56 -11.03
CA MET A 208 5.70 4.56 -9.59
C MET A 208 5.32 3.20 -8.99
N SER A 209 4.19 2.61 -9.42
CA SER A 209 3.80 1.25 -9.02
C SER A 209 4.86 0.21 -9.37
N LEU A 210 5.48 0.28 -10.56
CA LEU A 210 6.61 -0.58 -10.91
C LEU A 210 7.78 -0.43 -9.92
N VAL A 211 8.13 0.81 -9.53
CA VAL A 211 9.18 1.04 -8.53
C VAL A 211 8.84 0.40 -7.18
N TYR A 212 7.57 0.43 -6.73
CA TYR A 212 7.14 -0.29 -5.53
C TYR A 212 7.36 -1.81 -5.67
N LEU A 213 6.99 -2.40 -6.81
CA LEU A 213 7.20 -3.82 -7.11
C LEU A 213 8.69 -4.22 -7.11
N LEU A 214 9.57 -3.38 -7.65
CA LEU A 214 11.03 -3.58 -7.64
C LEU A 214 11.61 -3.53 -6.22
N ASN A 215 11.02 -2.74 -5.33
CA ASN A 215 11.41 -2.64 -3.93
C ASN A 215 10.72 -3.68 -3.01
N ARG A 216 9.91 -4.58 -3.58
CA ARG A 216 9.09 -5.55 -2.85
C ARG A 216 8.22 -4.88 -1.77
N ARG A 217 7.61 -3.75 -2.13
CA ARG A 217 6.66 -2.99 -1.30
C ARG A 217 5.35 -2.83 -2.06
N TYR A 218 4.23 -2.79 -1.34
CA TYR A 218 2.93 -2.51 -1.96
C TYR A 218 2.76 -1.01 -2.18
N ALA A 219 2.29 -0.63 -3.37
CA ALA A 219 1.98 0.76 -3.66
C ALA A 219 0.82 1.25 -2.77
N PRO A 220 0.97 2.36 -2.02
CA PRO A 220 -0.11 2.90 -1.21
C PRO A 220 -1.17 3.59 -2.09
N TYR A 221 -2.24 4.07 -1.45
CA TYR A 221 -3.25 4.89 -2.11
C TYR A 221 -2.64 6.07 -2.88
N TYR A 222 -3.22 6.43 -4.03
CA TYR A 222 -2.59 7.30 -5.03
C TYR A 222 -2.03 8.61 -4.47
N LYS A 223 -2.71 9.21 -3.48
CA LYS A 223 -2.29 10.48 -2.86
C LYS A 223 -0.93 10.38 -2.15
N TRP A 224 -0.55 9.19 -1.70
CA TRP A 224 0.71 8.90 -1.01
C TRP A 224 1.74 8.21 -1.89
N LEU A 225 1.37 7.81 -3.10
CA LEU A 225 2.20 7.04 -4.01
C LEU A 225 3.53 7.73 -4.29
N HIS A 226 3.47 9.01 -4.68
CA HIS A 226 4.63 9.84 -4.97
C HIS A 226 5.47 10.09 -3.71
N ARG A 227 4.86 10.57 -2.61
CA ARG A 227 5.57 10.83 -1.34
C ARG A 227 6.32 9.60 -0.81
N GLY A 228 5.69 8.43 -0.87
CA GLY A 228 6.29 7.20 -0.35
C GLY A 228 7.52 6.71 -1.12
N LEU A 229 7.73 7.15 -2.36
CA LEU A 229 8.95 6.85 -3.13
C LEU A 229 10.23 7.29 -2.40
N LEU A 230 10.16 8.36 -1.59
CA LEU A 230 11.34 8.90 -0.89
C LEU A 230 11.99 7.89 0.07
N ALA A 231 11.23 6.89 0.52
CA ALA A 231 11.69 5.82 1.40
C ALA A 231 12.17 4.58 0.64
N LEU A 232 11.99 4.52 -0.69
CA LEU A 232 12.35 3.35 -1.48
C LEU A 232 13.83 3.41 -1.92
N PRO A 233 14.64 2.37 -1.63
CA PRO A 233 16.07 2.38 -1.96
C PRO A 233 16.34 2.30 -3.47
N ARG A 234 15.56 1.52 -4.23
CA ARG A 234 15.72 1.40 -5.68
C ARG A 234 14.87 2.45 -6.38
N LEU A 235 15.50 3.31 -7.18
CA LEU A 235 14.90 4.38 -7.98
C LEU A 235 14.03 5.42 -7.25
N GLY A 236 13.71 5.25 -5.96
CA GLY A 236 12.70 6.02 -5.25
C GLY A 236 12.89 7.54 -5.37
N ARG A 237 14.03 8.05 -4.91
CA ARG A 237 14.32 9.50 -4.96
C ARG A 237 14.46 10.03 -6.39
N VAL A 238 15.03 9.24 -7.29
CA VAL A 238 15.21 9.62 -8.71
C VAL A 238 13.86 9.77 -9.38
N VAL A 239 13.00 8.76 -9.30
CA VAL A 239 11.65 8.76 -9.88
C VAL A 239 10.79 9.83 -9.22
N HIS A 240 10.89 10.03 -7.91
CA HIS A 240 10.19 11.12 -7.23
C HIS A 240 10.54 12.49 -7.85
N ALA A 241 11.82 12.80 -8.00
CA ALA A 241 12.27 14.08 -8.55
C ALA A 241 11.88 14.23 -10.04
N GLN A 242 12.09 13.19 -10.84
CA GLN A 242 11.85 13.22 -12.28
C GLN A 242 10.36 13.26 -12.63
N VAL A 243 9.49 12.56 -11.89
CA VAL A 243 8.04 12.67 -12.06
C VAL A 243 7.57 14.10 -11.76
N LYS A 244 8.11 14.74 -10.70
CA LYS A 244 7.80 16.14 -10.39
C LYS A 244 8.23 17.08 -11.53
N ALA A 245 9.41 16.86 -12.11
CA ALA A 245 9.88 17.65 -13.25
C ALA A 245 8.99 17.44 -14.49
N LEU A 246 8.69 16.19 -14.84
CA LEU A 246 7.83 15.81 -15.96
C LEU A 246 6.47 16.51 -15.92
N VAL A 247 5.76 16.44 -14.78
CA VAL A 247 4.42 17.05 -14.67
C VAL A 247 4.45 18.58 -14.67
N SER A 248 5.59 19.16 -14.26
CA SER A 248 5.80 20.61 -14.21
C SER A 248 6.29 21.18 -15.54
N ALA A 249 6.86 20.34 -16.41
CA ALA A 249 7.33 20.74 -17.73
C ALA A 249 6.18 21.30 -18.57
N GLY A 250 6.43 22.44 -19.22
CA GLY A 250 5.48 23.08 -20.13
C GLY A 250 5.64 22.61 -21.58
N ASP A 251 6.86 22.20 -21.95
CA ASP A 251 7.22 21.81 -23.30
C ASP A 251 7.07 20.30 -23.55
N ALA A 252 6.67 19.94 -24.76
CA ALA A 252 6.39 18.56 -25.12
C ALA A 252 7.66 17.73 -25.37
N ASP A 253 8.74 18.34 -25.86
CA ASP A 253 10.05 17.68 -26.03
C ASP A 253 10.69 17.40 -24.67
N GLU A 254 10.62 18.36 -23.74
CA GLU A 254 11.06 18.18 -22.36
C GLU A 254 10.33 17.01 -21.67
N LYS A 255 9.01 16.94 -21.81
CA LYS A 255 8.22 15.81 -21.29
C LYS A 255 8.66 14.47 -21.89
N ARG A 256 8.91 14.41 -23.21
CA ARG A 256 9.42 13.19 -23.87
C ARG A 256 10.78 12.78 -23.32
N ALA A 257 11.70 13.73 -23.15
CA ALA A 257 13.02 13.46 -22.59
C ALA A 257 12.94 12.88 -21.16
N HIS A 258 12.04 13.41 -20.31
CA HIS A 258 11.79 12.84 -18.99
C HIS A 258 11.20 11.43 -19.05
N ILE A 259 10.23 11.18 -19.94
CA ILE A 259 9.65 9.85 -20.15
C ILE A 259 10.74 8.85 -20.54
N ASP A 260 11.59 9.19 -21.52
CA ASP A 260 12.66 8.32 -22.00
C ASP A 260 13.70 8.04 -20.92
N ALA A 261 14.13 9.06 -20.18
CA ALA A 261 15.08 8.90 -19.06
C ALA A 261 14.52 8.00 -17.96
N LEU A 262 13.23 8.14 -17.63
CA LEU A 262 12.55 7.31 -16.65
C LEU A 262 12.39 5.86 -17.12
N CYS A 263 12.07 5.65 -18.39
CA CYS A 263 12.01 4.31 -18.98
C CYS A 263 13.38 3.64 -18.97
N ALA A 264 14.43 4.36 -19.35
CA ALA A 264 15.79 3.84 -19.34
C ALA A 264 16.25 3.43 -17.94
N ALA A 265 15.95 4.24 -16.91
CA ALA A 265 16.25 3.90 -15.52
C ALA A 265 15.49 2.65 -15.04
N ALA A 266 14.20 2.53 -15.39
CA ALA A 266 13.42 1.34 -15.06
C ALA A 266 13.94 0.08 -15.76
N ILE A 267 14.28 0.17 -17.05
CA ILE A 267 14.86 -0.94 -17.82
C ILE A 267 16.20 -1.39 -17.22
N ALA A 268 17.07 -0.44 -16.87
CA ALA A 268 18.36 -0.76 -16.24
C ALA A 268 18.18 -1.53 -14.93
N GLU A 269 17.21 -1.18 -14.10
CA GLU A 269 16.91 -1.94 -12.87
C GLU A 269 16.27 -3.30 -13.13
N LEU A 270 15.40 -3.40 -14.14
CA LEU A 270 14.85 -4.69 -14.57
C LEU A 270 15.98 -5.63 -15.03
N GLN A 271 16.96 -5.11 -15.78
CA GLN A 271 18.14 -5.86 -16.21
C GLN A 271 19.06 -6.21 -15.02
N ALA A 272 19.31 -5.26 -14.11
CA ALA A 272 20.15 -5.46 -12.94
C ALA A 272 19.57 -6.49 -11.96
N GLU A 273 18.24 -6.54 -11.81
CA GLU A 273 17.55 -7.60 -11.08
C GLU A 273 17.49 -8.93 -11.87
N GLY A 274 17.95 -8.93 -13.12
CA GLY A 274 17.93 -10.09 -13.98
C GLY A 274 16.53 -10.48 -14.39
N LEU A 275 15.57 -9.55 -14.44
CA LEU A 275 14.17 -9.76 -14.85
C LEU A 275 14.01 -9.89 -16.37
N THR A 276 14.90 -9.27 -17.14
CA THR A 276 14.91 -9.27 -18.61
C THR A 276 16.35 -9.23 -19.14
N SER A 277 16.58 -9.82 -20.31
CA SER A 277 17.86 -9.79 -21.03
C SER A 277 17.79 -9.01 -22.35
N SER A 278 16.65 -8.40 -22.66
CA SER A 278 16.49 -7.58 -23.87
C SER A 278 17.32 -6.30 -23.77
N ASP A 279 17.86 -5.86 -24.90
CA ASP A 279 18.54 -4.59 -25.12
C ASP A 279 17.59 -3.50 -25.67
N SER A 280 16.29 -3.80 -25.80
CA SER A 280 15.31 -2.83 -26.24
C SER A 280 15.28 -1.62 -25.30
N ARG A 281 14.97 -0.46 -25.88
CA ARG A 281 14.73 0.78 -25.14
C ARG A 281 13.25 0.96 -24.77
N PHE A 282 12.38 0.06 -25.21
CA PHE A 282 10.94 0.16 -25.01
C PHE A 282 10.43 -0.84 -23.98
N LEU A 283 9.78 -0.35 -22.92
CA LEU A 283 9.25 -1.19 -21.84
C LEU A 283 8.24 -2.25 -22.32
N VAL A 284 7.52 -1.99 -23.41
CA VAL A 284 6.58 -2.98 -23.97
C VAL A 284 7.27 -4.25 -24.48
N ASP A 285 8.56 -4.20 -24.81
CA ASP A 285 9.31 -5.37 -25.29
C ASP A 285 9.80 -6.23 -24.12
N HIS A 286 9.95 -5.65 -22.92
CA HIS A 286 10.36 -6.38 -21.72
C HIS A 286 9.19 -7.10 -21.05
N GLY A 287 7.97 -6.56 -21.14
CA GLY A 287 6.77 -7.12 -20.50
C GLY A 287 6.54 -8.60 -20.83
N PRO A 288 6.48 -8.99 -22.12
CA PRO A 288 6.29 -10.39 -22.52
C PRO A 288 7.42 -11.30 -22.04
N LEU A 289 8.67 -10.85 -22.11
CA LEU A 289 9.84 -11.63 -21.66
C LEU A 289 9.81 -11.91 -20.16
N ILE A 290 9.35 -10.94 -19.36
CA ILE A 290 9.15 -11.11 -17.92
C ILE A 290 7.98 -12.07 -17.66
N HIS A 291 6.88 -11.94 -18.40
CA HIS A 291 5.70 -12.79 -18.28
C HIS A 291 5.97 -14.26 -18.63
N GLU A 292 6.84 -14.51 -19.62
CA GLU A 292 7.29 -15.86 -19.99
C GLU A 292 8.07 -16.58 -18.88
N ARG A 293 8.46 -15.88 -17.82
CA ARG A 293 9.15 -16.50 -16.68
C ARG A 293 8.23 -16.98 -15.57
N ILE A 294 6.93 -16.72 -15.69
CA ILE A 294 5.92 -17.26 -14.78
C ILE A 294 5.91 -18.78 -14.91
N HIS A 295 6.03 -19.47 -13.77
CA HIS A 295 6.04 -20.93 -13.70
C HIS A 295 4.62 -21.52 -13.66
N ASP A 296 3.71 -20.90 -12.91
CA ASP A 296 2.33 -21.34 -12.82
C ASP A 296 1.63 -21.30 -14.19
N PRO A 297 1.18 -22.46 -14.74
CA PRO A 297 0.61 -22.50 -16.08
C PRO A 297 -0.69 -21.71 -16.22
N ALA A 298 -1.46 -21.54 -15.14
CA ALA A 298 -2.73 -20.84 -15.19
C ALA A 298 -2.53 -19.32 -15.26
N LEU A 299 -1.61 -18.78 -14.47
CA LEU A 299 -1.20 -17.37 -14.57
C LEU A 299 -0.52 -17.07 -15.91
N ARG A 300 0.37 -17.94 -16.37
CA ARG A 300 1.11 -17.74 -17.64
C ARG A 300 0.19 -17.62 -18.86
N ARG A 301 -0.96 -18.29 -18.84
CA ARG A 301 -1.98 -18.21 -19.92
C ARG A 301 -2.76 -16.89 -19.94
N LEU A 302 -2.69 -16.08 -18.89
CA LEU A 302 -3.30 -14.76 -18.90
C LEU A 302 -2.58 -13.85 -19.88
N SER A 303 -3.31 -12.85 -20.39
CA SER A 303 -2.69 -11.76 -21.15
C SER A 303 -1.64 -11.07 -20.27
N VAL A 304 -0.49 -10.71 -20.85
CA VAL A 304 0.56 -9.91 -20.19
C VAL A 304 0.03 -8.57 -19.65
N LEU A 305 -1.13 -8.11 -20.14
CA LEU A 305 -1.80 -6.90 -19.65
C LEU A 305 -2.52 -7.10 -18.29
N VAL A 306 -2.64 -8.34 -17.81
CA VAL A 306 -3.32 -8.67 -16.54
C VAL A 306 -2.30 -8.71 -15.41
N GLY A 307 -2.26 -7.64 -14.61
CA GLY A 307 -1.36 -7.51 -13.45
C GLY A 307 -1.78 -6.41 -12.47
#